data_AF-A0A3Q1HGX8-F1
#
_entry.id   AF-A0A3Q1HGX8-F1
#
_cell.length_a   1.000
_cell.length_b   1.000
_cell.length_c   1.000
_cell.angle_alpha   90.00
_cell.angle_beta   90.00
_cell.angle_gamma   90.00
#
_symmetry.space_group_name_H-M   'P 1'
#
loop_
_entity.id
_entity.type
_entity.pdbx_description
1 polymer ?
#
loop_
_entity_poly.entity_id
_entity_poly.type
_entity_poly.pdbx_seq_one_letter_code
_entity_poly.pdbx_strand_id
1 'polypeptide(L)'
;MSTKQKQPHEENLLGKKELKSFKFQLKNHKRKGFNCIPRSKLEDKDTVDIATLVTDHYGCTEALGVTRDVLSKINQRALVSELESYTGKKSNDCDYKVNHR
;
A
#
# COMPACT_ATOMS: atom_id res chain seq x y z
N MET A 1 13.95 16.34 -29.24
CA MET A 1 13.72 16.64 -27.80
C MET A 1 12.36 16.06 -27.42
N SER A 2 12.32 14.83 -26.91
CA SER A 2 11.06 14.19 -26.53
C SER A 2 10.68 14.59 -25.12
N THR A 3 9.77 15.56 -25.02
CA THR A 3 9.00 15.86 -23.83
C THR A 3 8.10 14.65 -23.50
N LYS A 4 8.61 13.71 -22.71
CA LYS A 4 7.71 12.74 -22.07
C LYS A 4 6.97 13.46 -20.96
N GLN A 5 5.73 13.79 -21.29
CA GLN A 5 4.68 14.24 -20.39
C GLN A 5 4.73 13.45 -19.09
N LYS A 6 5.00 14.17 -18.00
CA LYS A 6 4.82 13.67 -16.65
C LYS A 6 3.35 13.89 -16.34
N GLN A 7 2.52 12.88 -16.58
CA GLN A 7 1.10 12.92 -16.28
C GLN A 7 0.91 13.23 -14.78
N PRO A 8 0.21 14.31 -14.41
CA PRO A 8 -0.28 14.53 -13.07
C PRO A 8 -1.76 14.14 -13.09
N HIS A 9 -2.10 12.94 -12.67
CA HIS A 9 -3.45 12.67 -12.19
C HIS A 9 -3.23 11.87 -10.91
N GLU A 10 -3.34 12.54 -9.76
CA GLU A 10 -4.58 12.47 -8.97
C GLU A 10 -4.82 10.97 -8.72
N GLU A 11 -4.13 10.34 -7.77
CA GLU A 11 -4.61 10.18 -6.40
C GLU A 11 -3.45 9.75 -5.47
N ASN A 12 -2.36 10.52 -5.45
CA ASN A 12 -1.29 10.21 -4.50
C ASN A 12 -1.67 10.72 -3.10
N LEU A 13 -2.44 9.90 -2.36
CA LEU A 13 -2.78 10.13 -0.95
C LEU A 13 -1.53 10.42 -0.09
N LEU A 14 -0.35 9.96 -0.54
CA LEU A 14 0.95 10.17 0.10
C LEU A 14 1.85 11.09 -0.75
N GLY A 15 2.37 12.17 -0.18
CA GLY A 15 3.43 12.93 -0.85
C GLY A 15 4.63 12.05 -1.21
N LYS A 16 5.44 12.42 -2.23
CA LYS A 16 6.62 11.63 -2.66
C LYS A 16 7.56 11.23 -1.51
N LYS A 17 7.73 12.12 -0.54
CA LYS A 17 8.53 11.88 0.67
C LYS A 17 7.90 10.82 1.56
N GLU A 18 6.59 10.92 1.79
CA GLU A 18 5.82 9.99 2.61
C GLU A 18 5.76 8.61 1.96
N LEU A 19 5.56 8.54 0.65
CA LEU A 19 5.63 7.29 -0.11
C LEU A 19 7.02 6.63 -0.01
N LYS A 20 8.09 7.41 -0.07
CA LYS A 20 9.45 6.88 0.13
C LYS A 20 9.64 6.29 1.54
N SER A 21 9.14 6.98 2.55
CA SER A 21 9.14 6.49 3.95
C SER A 21 8.27 5.24 4.10
N PHE A 22 7.10 5.22 3.47
CA PHE A 22 6.18 4.08 3.45
C PHE A 22 6.84 2.83 2.86
N LYS A 23 7.46 2.95 1.68
CA LYS A 23 8.24 1.88 1.03
C LYS A 23 9.40 1.39 1.91
N PHE A 24 10.08 2.32 2.59
CA PHE A 24 11.18 1.99 3.50
C PHE A 24 10.69 1.23 4.74
N GLN A 25 9.53 1.57 5.28
CA GLN A 25 8.95 0.85 6.40
C GLN A 25 8.41 -0.51 5.98
N LEU A 26 7.76 -0.62 4.82
CA LEU A 26 7.27 -1.89 4.26
C LEU A 26 8.38 -2.93 4.08
N LYS A 27 9.52 -2.55 3.50
CA LYS A 27 10.65 -3.48 3.31
C LYS A 27 11.19 -4.02 4.64
N ASN A 28 11.06 -3.24 5.71
CA ASN A 28 11.54 -3.57 7.06
C ASN A 28 10.43 -4.18 7.92
N HIS A 29 9.19 -4.17 7.44
CA HIS A 29 8.05 -4.71 8.16
C HIS A 29 8.11 -6.24 8.08
N LYS A 30 8.41 -6.85 9.23
CA LYS A 30 8.38 -8.30 9.41
C LYS A 30 7.09 -8.66 10.12
N ARG A 31 6.23 -9.42 9.45
CA ARG A 31 5.03 -10.01 10.05
C ARG A 31 5.26 -11.50 10.21
N LYS A 32 4.89 -12.05 11.36
CA LYS A 32 5.10 -13.48 11.66
C LYS A 32 4.28 -14.31 10.65
N GLY A 33 4.97 -15.16 9.88
CA GLY A 33 4.34 -15.98 8.83
C GLY A 33 4.34 -15.37 7.42
N PHE A 34 4.82 -14.13 7.25
CA PHE A 34 4.95 -13.50 5.93
C PHE A 34 6.37 -12.99 5.67
N ASN A 35 6.80 -13.12 4.43
CA ASN A 35 8.07 -12.55 3.99
C ASN A 35 8.00 -11.03 3.87
N CYS A 36 9.15 -10.36 3.88
CA CYS A 36 9.21 -8.93 3.57
C CYS A 36 9.04 -8.73 2.06
N ILE A 37 8.36 -7.66 1.66
CA ILE A 37 8.31 -7.28 0.25
C ILE A 37 9.69 -6.72 -0.15
N PRO A 38 10.35 -7.27 -1.18
CA PRO A 38 11.67 -6.83 -1.59
C PRO A 38 11.63 -5.38 -2.12
N ARG A 39 12.66 -4.61 -1.78
CA ARG A 39 12.80 -3.20 -2.18
C ARG A 39 12.69 -3.01 -3.70
N SER A 40 13.25 -3.92 -4.49
CA SER A 40 13.18 -3.87 -5.96
C SER A 40 11.76 -3.88 -6.50
N LYS A 41 10.81 -4.53 -5.80
CA LYS A 41 9.39 -4.50 -6.17
C LYS A 41 8.69 -3.21 -5.75
N LEU A 42 9.26 -2.43 -4.83
CA LEU A 42 8.67 -1.21 -4.28
C LEU A 42 9.22 0.06 -4.95
N GLU A 43 10.46 0.07 -5.45
CA GLU A 43 11.14 1.30 -5.86
C GLU A 43 10.42 2.07 -6.98
N ASP A 44 9.96 1.38 -8.02
CA ASP A 44 9.36 2.00 -9.21
C ASP A 44 7.83 2.12 -9.17
N LYS A 45 7.18 1.57 -8.14
CA LYS A 45 5.70 1.52 -8.04
C LYS A 45 5.08 2.79 -7.46
N ASP A 46 3.94 3.19 -8.00
CA ASP A 46 3.11 4.25 -7.44
C ASP A 46 2.26 3.76 -6.25
N THR A 47 1.61 4.68 -5.54
CA THR A 47 0.88 4.39 -4.30
C THR A 47 -0.21 3.32 -4.49
N VAL A 48 -0.93 3.37 -5.61
CA VAL A 48 -1.95 2.37 -5.96
C VAL A 48 -1.31 1.01 -6.21
N ASP A 49 -0.25 0.94 -7.01
CA ASP A 49 0.51 -0.29 -7.27
C ASP A 49 1.08 -0.92 -5.99
N ILE A 50 1.53 -0.08 -5.04
CA ILE A 50 2.01 -0.54 -3.74
C ILE A 50 0.85 -1.11 -2.92
N ALA A 51 -0.31 -0.44 -2.88
CA ALA A 51 -1.47 -0.93 -2.15
C ALA A 51 -1.98 -2.27 -2.69
N THR A 52 -2.04 -2.42 -4.01
CA THR A 52 -2.35 -3.71 -4.67
C THR A 52 -1.30 -4.76 -4.32
N LEU A 53 -0.01 -4.43 -4.38
CA LEU A 53 1.07 -5.37 -4.06
C LEU A 53 1.02 -5.84 -2.60
N VAL A 54 0.73 -4.94 -1.65
CA VAL A 54 0.60 -5.29 -0.23
C VAL A 54 -0.63 -6.19 -0.03
N THR A 55 -1.74 -5.89 -0.70
CA THR A 55 -2.96 -6.71 -0.68
C THR A 55 -2.74 -8.10 -1.25
N ASP A 56 -2.05 -8.20 -2.39
CA ASP A 56 -1.70 -9.47 -3.05
C ASP A 56 -0.72 -10.30 -2.19
N HIS A 57 0.28 -9.65 -1.60
CA HIS A 57 1.32 -10.34 -0.85
C HIS A 57 0.87 -10.82 0.55
N TYR A 58 0.09 -10.00 1.27
CA TYR A 58 -0.33 -10.32 2.64
C TYR A 58 -1.78 -10.84 2.71
N GLY A 59 -2.59 -10.61 1.67
CA GLY A 59 -4.04 -10.82 1.70
C GLY A 59 -4.78 -9.62 2.30
N CYS A 60 -6.04 -9.40 1.90
CA CYS A 60 -6.81 -8.19 2.25
C CYS A 60 -6.84 -7.89 3.76
N THR A 61 -7.09 -8.89 4.60
CA THR A 61 -7.16 -8.72 6.06
C THR A 61 -5.82 -8.27 6.65
N GLU A 62 -4.74 -8.96 6.28
CA GLU A 62 -3.42 -8.68 6.83
C GLU A 62 -2.84 -7.39 6.24
N ALA A 63 -3.07 -7.13 4.96
CA ALA A 63 -2.64 -5.95 4.23
C ALA A 63 -3.19 -4.65 4.83
N LEU A 64 -4.46 -4.63 5.26
CA LEU A 64 -5.03 -3.49 5.97
C LEU A 64 -4.30 -3.22 7.29
N GLY A 65 -4.03 -4.28 8.06
CA GLY A 65 -3.27 -4.18 9.31
C GLY A 65 -1.83 -3.68 9.08
N VAL A 66 -1.14 -4.18 8.05
CA VAL A 66 0.20 -3.74 7.66
C VAL A 66 0.18 -2.28 7.22
N THR A 67 -0.75 -1.90 6.35
CA THR A 67 -0.88 -0.54 5.82
C THR A 67 -1.12 0.46 6.95
N ARG A 68 -2.02 0.14 7.89
CA ARG A 68 -2.26 0.96 9.09
C ARG A 68 -1.01 1.12 9.95
N ASP A 69 -0.30 0.03 10.26
CA ASP A 69 0.92 0.07 11.08
C ASP A 69 2.00 0.96 10.43
N VAL A 70 2.18 0.80 9.12
CA VAL A 70 3.16 1.58 8.37
C VAL A 70 2.78 3.05 8.27
N LEU A 71 1.50 3.38 8.00
CA LEU A 71 1.01 4.76 7.99
C LEU A 71 1.17 5.43 9.35
N SER A 72 0.90 4.70 10.44
CA SER A 72 1.12 5.19 11.81
C SER A 72 2.60 5.50 12.08
N LYS A 73 3.52 4.65 11.60
CA LYS A 73 4.97 4.84 11.72
C LYS A 73 5.51 6.05 10.97
N ILE A 74 4.87 6.46 9.89
CA ILE A 74 5.22 7.69 9.16
C ILE A 74 4.39 8.90 9.61
N ASN A 75 3.69 8.79 10.74
CA ASN A 75 2.85 9.83 11.33
C ASN A 75 1.68 10.29 10.45
N GLN A 76 1.23 9.45 9.51
CA GLN A 76 0.10 9.71 8.61
C GLN A 76 -1.24 9.28 9.25
N ARG A 77 -1.53 9.82 10.44
CA ARG A 77 -2.74 9.45 11.22
C ARG A 77 -4.05 9.83 10.52
N ALA A 78 -4.05 10.92 9.75
CA ALA A 78 -5.21 11.33 8.96
C ALA A 78 -5.59 10.26 7.93
N LEU A 79 -4.59 9.72 7.21
CA LEU A 79 -4.78 8.64 6.25
C LEU A 79 -5.19 7.33 6.92
N VAL A 80 -4.70 7.05 8.14
CA VAL A 80 -5.17 5.90 8.93
C VAL A 80 -6.67 6.03 9.25
N SER A 81 -7.10 7.19 9.74
CA SER A 81 -8.51 7.43 10.06
C SER A 81 -9.41 7.33 8.82
N GLU A 82 -8.92 7.84 7.69
CA GLU A 82 -9.61 7.74 6.41
C GLU A 82 -9.72 6.28 5.96
N LEU A 83 -8.61 5.53 6.00
CA LEU A 83 -8.57 4.10 5.71
C LEU A 83 -9.58 3.33 6.58
N GLU A 84 -9.62 3.58 7.89
CA GLU A 84 -10.53 2.91 8.82
C GLU A 84 -12.01 3.26 8.55
N SER A 85 -12.30 4.49 8.11
CA SER A 85 -13.65 4.90 7.69
C SER A 85 -14.13 4.17 6.43
N TYR A 86 -13.22 3.84 5.51
CA TYR A 86 -13.52 3.07 4.30
C TYR A 86 -13.63 1.56 4.59
N THR A 87 -12.76 1.02 5.45
CA THR A 87 -12.77 -0.42 5.77
C THR A 87 -13.86 -0.80 6.76
N GLY A 88 -14.24 0.11 7.67
CA GLY A 88 -15.36 -0.10 8.61
C GLY A 88 -16.74 -0.19 7.94
N LYS A 89 -16.84 0.19 6.66
CA LYS A 89 -18.09 0.07 5.86
C LYS A 89 -18.16 -1.19 4.99
N LYS A 90 -17.08 -1.95 4.81
CA LYS A 90 -17.06 -3.18 4.00
C LYS A 90 -16.75 -4.40 4.85
N SER A 91 -17.68 -4.73 5.75
CA SER A 91 -17.92 -6.14 6.05
C SER A 91 -18.49 -6.76 4.76
N ASN A 92 -17.89 -7.84 4.25
CA ASN A 92 -18.42 -8.74 3.20
C ASN A 92 -17.99 -8.56 1.72
N ASP A 93 -16.77 -8.07 1.38
CA ASP A 93 -16.23 -8.45 0.06
C ASP A 93 -14.70 -8.31 -0.03
N CYS A 94 -14.02 -9.43 0.22
CA CYS A 94 -12.72 -9.67 -0.41
C CYS A 94 -12.69 -11.12 -0.90
N ASP A 95 -13.58 -11.41 -1.86
CA ASP A 95 -13.48 -12.55 -2.78
C ASP A 95 -12.90 -12.03 -4.12
N TYR A 96 -11.63 -11.64 -4.13
CA TYR A 96 -10.92 -11.53 -5.41
C TYR A 96 -10.56 -12.95 -5.83
N LYS A 97 -11.49 -13.53 -6.61
CA LYS A 97 -11.37 -14.85 -7.24
C LYS A 97 -9.95 -15.10 -7.74
N VAL A 98 -9.26 -16.05 -7.10
CA VAL A 98 -8.12 -16.75 -7.68
C VAL A 98 -8.65 -17.62 -8.82
N ASN A 99 -8.77 -17.02 -10.01
CA ASN A 99 -8.80 -17.79 -11.25
C ASN A 99 -7.35 -17.91 -11.74
N HIS A 100 -6.65 -18.93 -11.26
CA HIS A 100 -5.44 -19.40 -11.91
C HIS A 100 -5.51 -20.91 -12.16
N ARG A 101 -6.06 -21.21 -13.34
CA ARG A 101 -5.86 -22.37 -14.23
C ARG A 101 -6.44 -23.72 -13.85
#